data_AF-A0A3D4X625-F1
#
_entry.id   AF-A0A3D4X625-F1
#
_cell.length_a   1.000
_cell.length_b   1.000
_cell.length_c   1.000
_cell.angle_alpha   90.00
_cell.angle_beta   90.00
_cell.angle_gamma   90.00
#
_symmetry.space_group_name_H-M   'P 1'
#
loop_
_entity.id
_entity.type
_entity.pdbx_description
1 polymer ?
#
loop_
_entity_poly.entity_id
_entity_poly.type
_entity_poly.pdbx_seq_one_letter_code
_entity_poly.pdbx_strand_id
1 'polypeptide(L)'
;ELKIRLLLVSDEGFKDRDLYKTIENAKLELRDRMFFDTDLAPVVMHGSNSREEFIHLKEILLSVNNLRHLKRRIARNYSEEFVERLERLKSILREKHISQHGICISGSSGWEIFGLRKADDTDFIVDDCYREQYGNTTQSWAGDIEYVRCNSIQISDEIIYEDKLLIHDDNYCYVFNGLKFVNLDLIAKKKAYNRRGKDIRDVRLYELFCDFGRNFDDKEALKKQIEKEFYKKR
;
A
#
# COMPACT_ATOMS: atom_id res chain seq x y z
N GLU A 1 17.66 -4.16 21.64
CA GLU A 1 16.97 -3.03 20.97
C GLU A 1 17.47 -2.97 19.52
N LEU A 2 16.57 -3.05 18.53
CA LEU A 2 16.94 -2.95 17.11
C LEU A 2 17.22 -1.48 16.77
N LYS A 3 18.45 -1.15 16.40
CA LYS A 3 18.84 0.21 15.99
C LYS A 3 18.89 0.28 14.47
N ILE A 4 17.91 0.94 13.86
CA ILE A 4 17.87 1.20 12.41
C ILE A 4 18.42 2.60 12.17
N ARG A 5 19.44 2.72 11.31
CA ARG A 5 19.93 4.00 10.79
C ARG A 5 19.60 4.07 9.31
N LEU A 6 18.92 5.14 8.91
CA LEU A 6 18.60 5.39 7.51
C LEU A 6 19.53 6.49 6.99
N LEU A 7 20.23 6.20 5.89
CA LEU A 7 21.02 7.18 5.15
C LEU A 7 20.38 7.38 3.78
N LEU A 8 20.05 8.62 3.44
CA LEU A 8 19.55 8.98 2.11
C LEU A 8 20.71 9.46 1.26
N VAL A 9 20.92 8.80 0.14
CA VAL A 9 21.90 9.20 -0.86
C VAL A 9 21.16 9.29 -2.18
N SER A 10 21.26 10.44 -2.84
CA SER A 10 20.62 10.71 -4.13
C SER A 10 21.69 11.06 -5.15
N ASP A 11 21.40 10.74 -6.41
CA ASP A 11 22.18 11.14 -7.59
C ASP A 11 21.89 12.58 -8.02
N GLU A 12 20.94 13.27 -7.36
CA GLU A 12 20.65 14.70 -7.52
C GLU A 12 21.89 15.54 -7.16
N GLY A 13 22.75 15.78 -8.15
CA GLY A 13 23.99 16.53 -8.03
C GLY A 13 25.24 15.81 -8.54
N PHE A 14 25.15 14.52 -8.86
CA PHE A 14 26.28 13.69 -9.30
C PHE A 14 25.97 12.88 -10.56
N LYS A 15 25.43 13.54 -11.61
CA LYS A 15 24.99 12.88 -12.85
C LYS A 15 26.08 12.07 -13.56
N ASP A 16 27.34 12.43 -13.37
CA ASP A 16 28.48 11.79 -14.03
C ASP A 16 28.99 10.54 -13.28
N ARG A 17 28.37 10.18 -12.14
CA ARG A 17 28.76 9.01 -11.34
C ARG A 17 27.59 8.04 -11.24
N ASP A 18 27.88 6.77 -11.48
CA ASP A 18 26.94 5.70 -11.18
C ASP A 18 26.89 5.46 -9.67
N LEU A 19 25.94 6.14 -9.02
CA LEU A 19 25.73 6.05 -7.58
C LEU A 19 25.40 4.61 -7.15
N TYR A 20 24.60 3.89 -7.93
CA TYR A 20 24.15 2.54 -7.58
C TYR A 20 25.31 1.55 -7.62
N LYS A 21 26.17 1.65 -8.64
CA LYS A 21 27.42 0.87 -8.69
C LYS A 21 28.36 1.20 -7.52
N THR A 22 28.41 2.47 -7.11
CA THR A 22 29.21 2.89 -5.94
C THR A 22 28.67 2.26 -4.65
N ILE A 23 27.35 2.27 -4.45
CA ILE A 23 26.67 1.63 -3.32
C ILE A 23 26.90 0.12 -3.32
N GLU A 24 26.84 -0.53 -4.48
CA GLU A 24 27.10 -1.96 -4.63
C GLU A 24 28.53 -2.32 -4.19
N ASN A 25 29.52 -1.61 -4.72
CA ASN A 25 30.92 -1.80 -4.34
C ASN A 25 31.16 -1.60 -2.84
N ALA A 26 30.57 -0.55 -2.25
CA ALA A 26 30.69 -0.29 -0.81
C ALA A 26 30.06 -1.41 0.04
N LYS A 27 28.93 -1.99 -0.40
CA LYS A 27 28.30 -3.13 0.29
C LYS A 27 29.17 -4.38 0.24
N LEU A 28 29.81 -4.66 -0.90
CA LEU A 28 30.74 -5.79 -1.03
C LEU A 28 31.94 -5.60 -0.12
N GLU A 29 32.58 -4.43 -0.16
CA GLU A 29 33.73 -4.10 0.70
C GLU A 29 33.40 -4.23 2.19
N LEU A 30 32.23 -3.76 2.62
CA LEU A 30 31.78 -3.87 4.01
C LEU A 30 31.47 -5.31 4.40
N ARG A 31 30.83 -6.09 3.53
CA ARG A 31 30.60 -7.52 3.77
C ARG A 31 31.94 -8.24 3.94
N ASP A 32 32.89 -8.04 3.05
CA ASP A 32 34.21 -8.66 3.13
C ASP A 32 34.95 -8.31 4.42
N ARG A 33 34.83 -7.05 4.87
CA ARG A 33 35.43 -6.61 6.15
C ARG A 33 34.71 -7.15 7.39
N MET A 34 33.40 -7.35 7.33
CA MET A 34 32.58 -7.77 8.48
C MET A 34 32.38 -9.29 8.58
N PHE A 35 32.72 -10.06 7.53
CA PHE A 35 32.59 -11.53 7.52
C PHE A 35 33.54 -12.25 8.51
N PHE A 36 34.42 -11.53 9.20
CA PHE A 36 35.40 -12.10 10.14
C PHE A 36 35.01 -12.02 11.64
N ASP A 37 33.93 -11.31 12.00
CA ASP A 37 33.52 -11.16 13.42
C ASP A 37 32.11 -11.72 13.65
N THR A 38 32.02 -13.03 13.88
CA THR A 38 30.76 -13.78 14.00
C THR A 38 30.05 -13.64 15.36
N ASP A 39 30.55 -12.82 16.28
CA ASP A 39 29.92 -12.58 17.60
C ASP A 39 29.21 -11.22 17.73
N LEU A 40 29.37 -10.33 16.74
CA LEU A 40 28.60 -9.08 16.65
C LEU A 40 27.29 -9.35 15.92
N ALA A 41 26.17 -8.98 16.55
CA ALA A 41 24.83 -9.09 15.96
C ALA A 41 24.86 -8.65 14.47
N PRO A 42 24.28 -9.45 13.54
CA PRO A 42 24.49 -9.26 12.12
C PRO A 42 24.09 -7.83 11.71
N VAL A 43 25.10 -7.02 11.36
CA VAL A 43 24.86 -5.69 10.80
C VAL A 43 24.39 -5.89 9.36
N VAL A 44 23.08 -5.84 9.16
CA VAL A 44 22.50 -5.91 7.82
C VAL A 44 22.53 -4.51 7.20
N MET A 45 23.53 -4.26 6.36
CA MET A 45 23.52 -3.09 5.48
C MET A 45 22.78 -3.41 4.19
N HIS A 46 21.74 -2.63 3.91
CA HIS A 46 21.02 -2.65 2.66
C HIS A 46 21.05 -1.25 2.05
N GLY A 47 21.22 -1.19 0.73
CA GLY A 47 21.18 0.03 -0.05
C GLY A 47 20.62 -0.31 -1.42
N SER A 48 19.85 0.59 -2.00
CA SER A 48 19.22 0.40 -3.31
C SER A 48 20.26 0.15 -4.40
N ASN A 49 20.04 -0.88 -5.21
CA ASN A 49 20.80 -1.26 -6.39
C ASN A 49 20.30 -0.59 -7.68
N SER A 50 19.11 0.01 -7.64
CA SER A 50 18.55 0.71 -8.79
C SER A 50 17.74 1.92 -8.35
N ARG A 51 17.41 2.77 -9.32
CA ARG A 51 16.57 3.94 -9.10
C ARG A 51 15.15 3.55 -8.68
N GLU A 52 14.64 2.48 -9.25
CA GLU A 52 13.32 1.91 -8.93
C GLU A 52 13.30 1.41 -7.48
N GLU A 53 14.34 0.67 -7.06
CA GLU A 53 14.46 0.23 -5.66
C GLU A 53 14.63 1.41 -4.70
N PHE A 54 15.39 2.44 -5.08
CA PHE A 54 15.52 3.68 -4.30
C PHE A 54 14.16 4.36 -4.11
N ILE A 55 13.41 4.56 -5.19
CA ILE A 55 12.08 5.16 -5.15
C ILE A 55 11.16 4.31 -4.26
N HIS A 56 11.18 2.99 -4.42
CA HIS A 56 10.39 2.07 -3.60
C HIS A 56 10.70 2.20 -2.09
N LEU A 57 11.98 2.17 -1.72
CA LEU A 57 12.41 2.29 -0.33
C LEU A 57 12.07 3.68 0.23
N LYS A 58 12.21 4.73 -0.57
CA LYS A 58 11.79 6.10 -0.20
C LYS A 58 10.29 6.16 0.09
N GLU A 59 9.45 5.63 -0.79
CA GLU A 59 8.00 5.56 -0.60
C GLU A 59 7.64 4.81 0.71
N ILE A 60 8.32 3.71 1.02
CA ILE A 60 8.06 2.92 2.24
C ILE A 60 8.54 3.65 3.50
N LEU A 61 9.78 4.13 3.50
CA LEU A 61 10.47 4.54 4.73
C LEU A 61 10.28 6.02 5.06
N LEU A 62 9.98 6.85 4.06
CA LEU A 62 10.01 8.32 4.19
C LEU A 62 8.70 9.00 3.81
N SER A 63 7.79 8.31 3.12
CA SER A 63 6.46 8.90 2.88
C SER A 63 5.76 9.16 4.21
N VAL A 64 5.51 10.45 4.49
CA VAL A 64 4.76 10.88 5.67
C VAL A 64 3.39 10.22 5.69
N ASN A 65 2.76 10.09 4.52
CA ASN A 65 1.47 9.44 4.39
C ASN A 65 1.55 7.94 4.69
N ASN A 66 2.59 7.25 4.20
CA ASN A 66 2.78 5.84 4.50
C ASN A 66 3.05 5.60 6.00
N LEU A 67 3.92 6.41 6.61
CA LEU A 67 4.21 6.35 8.04
C LEU A 67 2.98 6.64 8.90
N ARG A 68 2.14 7.60 8.48
CA ARG A 68 0.84 7.90 9.12
C ARG A 68 -0.07 6.67 9.08
N HIS A 69 -0.20 6.01 7.94
CA HIS A 69 -1.02 4.80 7.82
C HIS A 69 -0.44 3.62 8.59
N LEU A 70 0.88 3.43 8.60
CA LEU A 70 1.54 2.37 9.36
C LEU A 70 1.21 2.48 10.86
N LYS A 71 1.24 3.68 11.43
CA LYS A 71 0.91 3.94 12.85
C LYS A 71 -0.55 3.65 13.20
N ARG A 72 -1.46 3.76 12.22
CA ARG A 72 -2.91 3.56 12.41
C ARG A 72 -3.34 2.10 12.34
N ARG A 73 -2.46 1.15 12.02
CA ARG A 73 -2.81 -0.27 11.98
C ARG A 73 -3.13 -0.76 13.40
N ILE A 74 -4.40 -1.13 13.64
CA ILE A 74 -4.89 -1.53 14.96
C ILE A 74 -4.48 -2.97 15.28
N ALA A 75 -4.54 -3.84 14.29
CA ALA A 75 -4.18 -5.25 14.42
C ALA A 75 -3.53 -5.76 13.13
N ARG A 76 -2.58 -6.70 13.26
CA ARG A 76 -1.98 -7.43 12.12
C ARG A 76 -2.86 -8.64 11.72
N ASN A 77 -4.17 -8.48 11.78
CA ASN A 77 -5.15 -9.56 11.63
C ASN A 77 -5.70 -9.63 10.20
N TYR A 78 -4.83 -9.52 9.20
CA TYR A 78 -5.22 -9.83 7.83
C TYR A 78 -5.22 -11.35 7.62
N SER A 79 -6.10 -11.84 6.75
CA SER A 79 -6.21 -13.27 6.44
C SER A 79 -5.07 -13.74 5.54
N GLU A 80 -4.75 -15.03 5.62
CA GLU A 80 -3.81 -15.68 4.69
C GLU A 80 -4.32 -15.55 3.25
N GLU A 81 -5.62 -15.76 3.04
CA GLU A 81 -6.31 -15.58 1.75
C GLU A 81 -6.09 -14.19 1.15
N PHE A 82 -6.10 -13.13 1.97
CA PHE A 82 -5.81 -11.77 1.50
C PHE A 82 -4.36 -11.64 1.02
N VAL A 83 -3.38 -12.17 1.77
CA VAL A 83 -1.97 -12.13 1.38
C VAL A 83 -1.74 -12.92 0.10
N GLU A 84 -2.32 -14.12 0.00
CA GLU A 84 -2.27 -14.96 -1.22
C GLU A 84 -2.87 -14.23 -2.43
N ARG A 85 -3.98 -13.50 -2.24
CA ARG A 85 -4.58 -12.69 -3.31
C ARG A 85 -3.66 -11.57 -3.78
N LEU A 86 -2.94 -10.90 -2.87
CA LEU A 86 -1.94 -9.90 -3.25
C LEU A 86 -0.77 -10.52 -4.03
N GLU A 87 -0.30 -11.70 -3.63
CA GLU A 87 0.75 -12.40 -4.38
C GLU A 87 0.27 -12.86 -5.76
N ARG A 88 -0.98 -13.35 -5.85
CA ARG A 88 -1.60 -13.67 -7.14
C ARG A 88 -1.74 -12.45 -8.03
N LEU A 89 -2.16 -11.30 -7.49
CA LEU A 89 -2.18 -10.04 -8.23
C LEU A 89 -0.78 -9.70 -8.77
N LYS A 90 0.28 -9.79 -7.95
CA LYS A 90 1.66 -9.56 -8.42
C LYS A 90 2.05 -10.50 -9.56
N SER A 91 1.66 -11.77 -9.51
CA SER A 91 1.89 -12.73 -10.60
C SER A 91 1.17 -12.32 -11.88
N ILE A 92 -0.12 -11.97 -11.80
CA ILE A 92 -0.90 -11.50 -12.94
C ILE A 92 -0.29 -10.24 -13.57
N LEU A 93 0.17 -9.29 -12.74
CA LEU A 93 0.85 -8.09 -13.22
C LEU A 93 2.13 -8.43 -14.00
N ARG A 94 2.93 -9.38 -13.51
CA ARG A 94 4.13 -9.84 -14.22
C ARG A 94 3.80 -10.49 -15.56
N GLU A 95 2.81 -11.38 -15.59
CA GLU A 95 2.33 -12.04 -16.83
C GLU A 95 1.81 -11.04 -17.86
N LYS A 96 1.22 -9.94 -17.39
CA LYS A 96 0.71 -8.85 -18.22
C LYS A 96 1.74 -7.75 -18.50
N HIS A 97 3.00 -7.91 -18.05
CA HIS A 97 4.04 -6.90 -18.21
C HIS A 97 3.69 -5.52 -17.62
N ILE A 98 2.91 -5.51 -16.52
CA ILE A 98 2.53 -4.30 -15.79
C ILE A 98 3.44 -4.13 -14.58
N SER A 99 4.03 -2.95 -14.46
CA SER A 99 4.82 -2.59 -13.29
C SER A 99 3.92 -2.43 -12.07
N GLN A 100 4.35 -2.98 -10.93
CA GLN A 100 3.64 -2.82 -9.66
C GLN A 100 3.54 -1.34 -9.22
N HIS A 101 4.49 -0.51 -9.65
CA HIS A 101 4.48 0.94 -9.40
C HIS A 101 3.44 1.69 -10.25
N GLY A 102 3.00 1.09 -11.36
CA GLY A 102 2.00 1.66 -12.27
C GLY A 102 0.57 1.23 -11.94
N ILE A 103 0.33 0.68 -10.74
CA ILE A 103 -1.00 0.34 -10.27
C ILE A 103 -1.26 0.86 -8.86
N CYS A 104 -2.53 0.96 -8.49
CA CYS A 104 -2.95 1.25 -7.13
C CYS A 104 -4.25 0.50 -6.80
N ILE A 105 -4.29 -0.17 -5.66
CA ILE A 105 -5.47 -0.87 -5.19
C ILE A 105 -6.49 0.14 -4.68
N SER A 106 -7.67 0.17 -5.31
CA SER A 106 -8.70 1.20 -5.18
C SER A 106 -10.01 0.67 -4.55
N GLY A 107 -10.02 -0.61 -4.18
CA GLY A 107 -11.13 -1.30 -3.57
C GLY A 107 -11.14 -1.27 -2.06
N SER A 108 -12.05 -2.07 -1.49
CA SER A 108 -12.19 -2.18 -0.02
C SER A 108 -11.11 -3.08 0.60
N SER A 109 -10.29 -3.74 -0.22
CA SER A 109 -9.17 -4.59 0.22
C SER A 109 -8.15 -3.86 1.07
N GLY A 110 -7.97 -2.54 0.86
CA GLY A 110 -7.13 -1.73 1.73
C GLY A 110 -7.59 -1.69 3.19
N TRP A 111 -8.87 -1.98 3.46
CA TRP A 111 -9.43 -1.89 4.81
C TRP A 111 -9.05 -3.08 5.70
N GLU A 112 -8.77 -4.23 5.10
CA GLU A 112 -8.32 -5.43 5.81
C GLU A 112 -6.97 -5.21 6.49
N ILE A 113 -6.09 -4.42 5.88
CA ILE A 113 -4.78 -4.04 6.41
C ILE A 113 -4.88 -3.35 7.78
N PHE A 114 -6.02 -2.70 8.06
CA PHE A 114 -6.28 -1.99 9.31
C PHE A 114 -7.15 -2.79 10.29
N GLY A 115 -7.53 -4.02 9.93
CA GLY A 115 -8.42 -4.85 10.73
C GLY A 115 -9.87 -4.38 10.73
N LEU A 116 -10.28 -3.56 9.75
CA LEU A 116 -11.65 -3.05 9.66
C LEU A 116 -12.61 -4.13 9.19
N ARG A 117 -12.24 -4.92 8.18
CA ARG A 117 -13.01 -6.06 7.69
C ARG A 117 -12.19 -6.95 6.78
N LYS A 118 -12.64 -8.19 6.59
CA LYS A 118 -12.14 -9.04 5.50
C LYS A 118 -12.60 -8.51 4.15
N ALA A 119 -11.73 -8.60 3.17
CA ALA A 119 -11.97 -8.25 1.79
C ALA A 119 -12.26 -9.51 0.98
N ASP A 120 -13.34 -9.49 0.21
CA ASP A 120 -13.73 -10.61 -0.64
C ASP A 120 -13.06 -10.51 -2.02
N ASP A 121 -12.77 -9.29 -2.46
CA ASP A 121 -12.24 -8.91 -3.77
C ASP A 121 -11.05 -7.94 -3.63
N THR A 122 -10.26 -7.80 -4.70
CA THR A 122 -9.23 -6.76 -4.85
C THR A 122 -9.47 -6.00 -6.16
N ASP A 123 -9.93 -4.77 -6.02
CA ASP A 123 -10.08 -3.82 -7.12
C ASP A 123 -8.80 -2.98 -7.28
N PHE A 124 -8.29 -2.82 -8.49
CA PHE A 124 -7.12 -1.97 -8.75
C PHE A 124 -7.28 -1.14 -10.02
N ILE A 125 -6.69 0.06 -9.99
CA ILE A 125 -6.53 0.98 -11.11
C ILE A 125 -5.11 0.88 -11.67
N VAL A 126 -4.93 1.32 -12.90
CA VAL A 126 -3.63 1.33 -13.60
C VAL A 126 -3.35 2.70 -14.20
N ASP A 127 -2.08 2.97 -14.46
CA ASP A 127 -1.59 4.15 -15.17
C ASP A 127 -2.11 4.21 -16.61
N ASP A 128 -2.13 5.41 -17.19
CA ASP A 128 -2.64 5.72 -18.53
C ASP A 128 -1.97 4.86 -19.61
N CYS A 129 -0.67 4.59 -19.49
CA CYS A 129 0.05 3.74 -20.44
C CYS A 129 -0.50 2.31 -20.51
N TYR A 130 -1.05 1.79 -19.42
CA TYR A 130 -1.71 0.48 -19.39
C TYR A 130 -3.19 0.58 -19.78
N ARG A 131 -3.82 1.75 -19.62
CA ARG A 131 -5.18 2.00 -20.14
C ARG A 131 -5.21 1.93 -21.66
N GLU A 132 -4.17 2.38 -22.35
CA GLU A 132 -4.06 2.24 -23.81
C GLU A 132 -4.05 0.78 -24.26
N GLN A 133 -3.43 -0.11 -23.47
CA GLN A 133 -3.31 -1.53 -23.79
C GLN A 133 -4.55 -2.35 -23.39
N TYR A 134 -5.13 -2.08 -22.22
CA TYR A 134 -6.19 -2.89 -21.63
C TYR A 134 -7.58 -2.24 -21.70
N GLY A 135 -7.69 -0.97 -22.09
CA GLY A 135 -8.95 -0.24 -22.23
C GLY A 135 -9.44 0.42 -20.94
N ASN A 136 -10.57 1.13 -21.02
CA ASN A 136 -11.06 1.97 -19.92
C ASN A 136 -12.19 1.33 -19.09
N THR A 137 -12.58 0.09 -19.40
CA THR A 137 -13.72 -0.60 -18.79
C THR A 137 -13.27 -1.60 -17.73
N THR A 138 -14.18 -1.91 -16.80
CA THR A 138 -13.94 -2.94 -15.79
C THR A 138 -13.76 -4.33 -16.41
N GLN A 139 -12.80 -5.11 -15.91
CA GLN A 139 -12.52 -6.49 -16.32
C GLN A 139 -12.17 -7.36 -15.10
N SER A 140 -12.74 -8.57 -15.03
CA SER A 140 -12.28 -9.58 -14.08
C SER A 140 -11.02 -10.24 -14.64
N TRP A 141 -9.91 -10.16 -13.91
CA TRP A 141 -8.65 -10.80 -14.28
C TRP A 141 -8.43 -12.12 -13.54
N ALA A 142 -9.00 -12.23 -12.34
CA ALA A 142 -9.27 -13.49 -11.65
C ALA A 142 -10.57 -13.32 -10.85
N GLY A 143 -11.21 -14.41 -10.42
CA GLY A 143 -12.56 -14.37 -9.81
C GLY A 143 -12.74 -13.37 -8.66
N ASP A 144 -11.66 -13.01 -7.96
CA ASP A 144 -11.61 -12.03 -6.86
C ASP A 144 -10.61 -10.88 -7.10
N ILE A 145 -10.12 -10.70 -8.33
CA ILE A 145 -9.20 -9.63 -8.73
C ILE A 145 -9.79 -8.91 -9.94
N GLU A 146 -10.15 -7.65 -9.72
CA GLU A 146 -10.83 -6.81 -10.70
C GLU A 146 -9.97 -5.61 -11.12
N TYR A 147 -9.73 -5.53 -12.43
CA TYR A 147 -9.27 -4.33 -13.09
C TYR A 147 -10.44 -3.38 -13.22
N VAL A 148 -10.46 -2.26 -12.49
CA VAL A 148 -11.63 -1.37 -12.51
C VAL A 148 -11.52 -0.32 -13.61
N ARG A 149 -12.69 0.17 -14.04
CA ARG A 149 -12.81 1.26 -15.03
C ARG A 149 -11.92 2.47 -14.69
N CYS A 150 -11.55 3.21 -15.73
CA CYS A 150 -10.77 4.44 -15.58
C CYS A 150 -11.48 5.45 -14.67
N ASN A 151 -10.69 6.13 -13.82
CA ASN A 151 -11.15 7.18 -12.91
C ASN A 151 -12.30 6.72 -12.01
N SER A 152 -12.18 5.52 -11.44
CA SER A 152 -13.24 4.88 -10.66
C SER A 152 -13.49 5.50 -9.27
N ILE A 153 -12.64 6.44 -8.83
CA ILE A 153 -12.76 7.14 -7.55
C ILE A 153 -13.51 8.46 -7.76
N GLN A 154 -14.83 8.35 -7.81
CA GLN A 154 -15.75 9.48 -7.79
C GLN A 154 -16.32 9.64 -6.38
N ILE A 155 -16.29 10.88 -5.86
CA ILE A 155 -16.80 11.18 -4.50
C ILE A 155 -17.97 12.18 -4.50
N SER A 156 -18.25 12.80 -5.63
CA SER A 156 -19.43 13.62 -5.91
C SER A 156 -19.65 13.73 -7.42
N ASP A 157 -20.73 14.37 -7.86
CA ASP A 157 -20.96 14.66 -9.29
C ASP A 157 -19.85 15.51 -9.92
N GLU A 158 -19.18 16.35 -9.12
CA GLU A 158 -18.18 17.31 -9.56
C GLU A 158 -16.73 16.84 -9.34
N ILE A 159 -16.51 15.84 -8.46
CA ILE A 159 -15.18 15.44 -8.03
C ILE A 159 -14.91 13.98 -8.37
N ILE A 160 -14.00 13.81 -9.32
CA ILE A 160 -13.42 12.54 -9.74
C ILE A 160 -11.91 12.64 -9.59
N TYR A 161 -11.30 11.67 -8.92
CA TYR A 161 -9.85 11.56 -8.82
C TYR A 161 -9.32 10.76 -10.02
N GLU A 162 -8.40 11.37 -10.76
CA GLU A 162 -7.73 10.71 -11.88
C GLU A 162 -6.82 9.57 -11.39
N ASP A 163 -6.81 8.46 -12.13
CA ASP A 163 -6.02 7.27 -11.75
C ASP A 163 -4.52 7.61 -11.63
N LYS A 164 -4.00 8.41 -12.56
CA LYS A 164 -2.61 8.90 -12.54
C LYS A 164 -2.27 9.65 -11.24
N LEU A 165 -3.17 10.50 -10.76
CA LEU A 165 -2.98 11.25 -9.51
C LEU A 165 -2.90 10.27 -8.32
N LEU A 166 -3.78 9.28 -8.28
CA LEU A 166 -3.84 8.29 -7.19
C LEU A 166 -2.64 7.32 -7.17
N ILE A 167 -1.99 7.11 -8.31
CA ILE A 167 -0.86 6.18 -8.46
C ILE A 167 0.48 6.88 -8.16
N HIS A 168 0.64 8.14 -8.57
CA HIS A 168 1.92 8.84 -8.55
C HIS A 168 2.11 9.84 -7.41
N ASP A 169 1.03 10.29 -6.77
CA ASP A 169 1.13 11.19 -5.62
C ASP A 169 0.96 10.42 -4.30
N ASP A 170 2.07 10.29 -3.57
CA ASP A 170 2.18 9.62 -2.27
C ASP A 170 1.20 10.16 -1.22
N ASN A 171 0.62 11.34 -1.41
CA ASN A 171 -0.40 11.88 -0.51
C ASN A 171 -1.73 11.13 -0.62
N TYR A 172 -1.99 10.41 -1.72
CA TYR A 172 -3.24 9.70 -1.96
C TYR A 172 -3.14 8.18 -1.82
N CYS A 173 -1.94 7.63 -1.68
CA CYS A 173 -1.73 6.20 -1.47
C CYS A 173 -0.79 5.88 -0.31
N TYR A 174 -0.95 4.69 0.27
CA TYR A 174 0.01 4.09 1.19
C TYR A 174 0.47 2.74 0.65
N VAL A 175 1.60 2.24 1.13
CA VAL A 175 2.23 1.02 0.62
C VAL A 175 2.05 -0.13 1.63
N PHE A 176 1.64 -1.29 1.11
CA PHE A 176 1.59 -2.54 1.87
C PHE A 176 1.96 -3.70 0.96
N ASN A 177 2.83 -4.58 1.46
CA ASN A 177 3.31 -5.75 0.73
C ASN A 177 3.78 -5.43 -0.70
N GLY A 178 4.51 -4.32 -0.89
CA GLY A 178 5.01 -3.90 -2.21
C GLY A 178 3.98 -3.27 -3.15
N LEU A 179 2.72 -3.12 -2.74
CA LEU A 179 1.63 -2.59 -3.56
C LEU A 179 1.10 -1.27 -2.97
N LYS A 180 0.71 -0.35 -3.85
CA LYS A 180 0.04 0.92 -3.47
C LYS A 180 -1.44 0.67 -3.23
N PHE A 181 -1.98 1.32 -2.21
CA PHE A 181 -3.40 1.31 -1.86
C PHE A 181 -3.89 2.74 -1.71
N VAL A 182 -5.04 3.04 -2.30
CA VAL A 182 -5.71 4.34 -2.13
C VAL A 182 -6.03 4.55 -0.65
N ASN A 183 -5.81 5.78 -0.17
CA ASN A 183 -6.10 6.14 1.21
C ASN A 183 -7.55 5.81 1.59
N LEU A 184 -7.71 5.33 2.83
CA LEU A 184 -9.01 4.89 3.35
C LEU A 184 -10.07 6.00 3.33
N ASP A 185 -9.67 7.26 3.51
CA ASP A 185 -10.60 8.40 3.51
C ASP A 185 -11.22 8.62 2.13
N LEU A 186 -10.46 8.46 1.04
CA LEU A 186 -10.99 8.54 -0.31
C LEU A 186 -11.94 7.38 -0.61
N ILE A 187 -11.59 6.17 -0.19
CA ILE A 187 -12.47 5.00 -0.34
C ILE A 187 -13.77 5.19 0.45
N ALA A 188 -13.69 5.71 1.68
CA ALA A 188 -14.86 6.01 2.50
C ALA A 188 -15.75 7.09 1.83
N LYS A 189 -15.16 8.17 1.31
CA LYS A 189 -15.90 9.21 0.56
C LYS A 189 -16.60 8.65 -0.68
N LYS A 190 -15.92 7.84 -1.49
CA LYS A 190 -16.51 7.15 -2.65
C LYS A 190 -17.70 6.28 -2.25
N LYS A 191 -17.57 5.54 -1.14
CA LYS A 191 -18.63 4.68 -0.62
C LYS A 191 -19.81 5.49 -0.07
N ALA A 192 -19.53 6.58 0.63
CA ALA A 192 -20.55 7.50 1.13
C ALA A 192 -21.34 8.16 0.00
N TYR A 193 -20.72 8.39 -1.16
CA TYR A 193 -21.38 8.85 -2.37
C TYR A 193 -22.23 7.76 -3.04
N ASN A 194 -21.67 6.56 -3.24
CA ASN A 194 -22.38 5.45 -3.91
C ASN A 194 -23.55 4.87 -3.10
N ARG A 195 -23.48 4.92 -1.76
CA ARG A 195 -24.54 4.50 -0.81
C ARG A 195 -25.14 3.10 -1.02
N ARG A 196 -24.38 2.15 -1.58
CA ARG A 196 -24.84 0.74 -1.68
C ARG A 196 -25.01 0.16 -0.27
N GLY A 197 -25.85 -0.87 -0.11
CA GLY A 197 -26.12 -1.47 1.20
C GLY A 197 -24.86 -1.94 1.95
N LYS A 198 -23.84 -2.47 1.23
CA LYS A 198 -22.52 -2.79 1.81
C LYS A 198 -21.69 -1.55 2.16
N ASP A 199 -21.81 -0.49 1.37
CA ASP A 199 -21.03 0.74 1.52
C ASP A 199 -21.44 1.53 2.78
N ILE A 200 -22.72 1.51 3.18
CA ILE A 200 -23.19 2.17 4.41
C ILE A 200 -22.49 1.58 5.66
N ARG A 201 -22.42 0.25 5.74
CA ARG A 201 -21.73 -0.45 6.83
C ARG A 201 -20.25 -0.13 6.84
N ASP A 202 -19.65 -0.14 5.66
CA ASP A 202 -18.25 0.17 5.46
C ASP A 202 -17.94 1.60 5.97
N VAL A 203 -18.67 2.61 5.52
CA VAL A 203 -18.47 4.01 5.98
C VAL A 203 -18.56 4.11 7.50
N ARG A 204 -19.51 3.41 8.13
CA ARG A 204 -19.65 3.40 9.59
C ARG A 204 -18.43 2.81 10.30
N LEU A 205 -17.86 1.71 9.78
CA LEU A 205 -16.62 1.12 10.33
C LEU A 205 -15.46 2.11 10.24
N TYR A 206 -15.35 2.84 9.13
CA TYR A 206 -14.33 3.85 8.94
C TYR A 206 -14.48 5.05 9.90
N GLU A 207 -15.71 5.50 10.17
CA GLU A 207 -15.98 6.55 11.17
C GLU A 207 -15.52 6.12 12.57
N LEU A 208 -15.92 4.92 13.02
CA LEU A 208 -15.52 4.36 14.31
C LEU A 208 -13.99 4.25 14.42
N PHE A 209 -13.33 3.83 13.35
CA PHE A 209 -11.87 3.78 13.26
C PHE A 209 -11.21 5.16 13.41
N CYS A 210 -11.79 6.19 12.81
CA CYS A 210 -11.30 7.56 12.92
C CYS A 210 -11.51 8.16 14.31
N ASP A 211 -12.68 7.95 14.91
CA ASP A 211 -13.00 8.40 16.26
C ASP A 211 -12.07 7.78 17.29
N PHE A 212 -11.76 6.50 17.11
CA PHE A 212 -10.80 5.81 17.97
C PHE A 212 -9.35 6.26 17.75
N GLY A 213 -8.92 6.51 16.51
CA GLY A 213 -7.59 7.02 16.22
C GLY A 213 -7.26 8.36 16.89
N ARG A 214 -8.30 9.11 17.32
CA ARG A 214 -8.18 10.34 18.12
C ARG A 214 -8.05 10.07 19.63
N ASN A 215 -8.42 8.87 20.10
CA ASN A 215 -8.46 8.44 21.50
C ASN A 215 -7.53 7.23 21.71
N PHE A 216 -6.23 7.46 21.62
CA PHE A 216 -5.16 6.47 21.39
C PHE A 216 -5.03 5.32 22.43
N ASP A 217 -5.70 5.41 23.57
CA ASP A 217 -5.43 4.57 24.75
C ASP A 217 -6.14 3.20 24.78
N ASP A 218 -7.06 2.89 23.87
CA ASP A 218 -7.95 1.72 24.07
C ASP A 218 -8.10 0.77 22.86
N LYS A 219 -6.96 0.35 22.28
CA LYS A 219 -6.94 -0.51 21.07
C LYS A 219 -7.71 -1.82 21.27
N GLU A 220 -7.77 -2.28 22.52
CA GLU A 220 -8.47 -3.50 22.90
C GLU A 220 -9.98 -3.31 22.96
N ALA A 221 -10.49 -2.19 23.47
CA ALA A 221 -11.92 -1.87 23.37
C ALA A 221 -12.37 -1.68 21.92
N LEU A 222 -11.55 -1.05 21.07
CA LEU A 222 -11.88 -0.93 19.65
C LEU A 222 -12.02 -2.31 18.98
N LYS A 223 -11.06 -3.20 19.21
CA LYS A 223 -11.13 -4.57 18.68
C LYS A 223 -12.44 -5.24 19.10
N LYS A 224 -12.78 -5.17 20.39
CA LYS A 224 -14.03 -5.73 20.95
C LYS A 224 -15.28 -5.08 20.35
N GLN A 225 -15.25 -3.78 20.06
CA GLN A 225 -16.40 -3.06 19.51
C GLN A 225 -16.58 -3.30 18.00
N ILE A 226 -15.49 -3.38 17.23
CA ILE A 226 -15.51 -3.82 15.83
C ILE A 226 -16.11 -5.23 15.76
N GLU A 227 -15.58 -6.17 16.55
CA GLU A 227 -16.10 -7.54 16.63
C GLU A 227 -17.59 -7.55 16.98
N LYS A 228 -18.02 -6.78 17.98
CA LYS A 228 -19.44 -6.69 18.37
C LYS A 228 -20.35 -6.20 17.25
N GLU A 229 -19.93 -5.21 16.47
CA GLU A 229 -20.71 -4.71 15.33
C GLU A 229 -20.70 -5.71 14.15
N PHE A 230 -19.63 -6.51 13.97
CA PHE A 230 -19.62 -7.63 13.03
C PHE A 230 -20.63 -8.71 13.35
N TYR A 231 -20.77 -9.08 14.63
CA TYR A 231 -21.59 -10.22 15.06
C TYR A 231 -23.03 -9.86 15.44
N LYS A 232 -23.41 -8.57 15.40
CA LYS A 232 -24.75 -8.10 15.80
C LYS A 232 -25.91 -8.54 14.90
N LYS A 233 -25.64 -9.22 13.78
CA LYS A 233 -26.66 -9.88 12.95
C LYS A 233 -26.11 -11.17 12.34
N ARG A 234 -26.15 -12.25 13.12
CA ARG A 234 -26.56 -13.55 12.59
C ARG A 234 -28.03 -13.75 12.93
#